data_AF-A0A109LS49-F1
#
_entry.id   AF-A0A109LS49-F1
#
_cell.length_a   1.000
_cell.length_b   1.000
_cell.length_c   1.000
_cell.angle_alpha   90.00
_cell.angle_beta   90.00
_cell.angle_gamma   90.00
#
_symmetry.space_group_name_H-M   'P 1'
#
loop_
_entity.id
_entity.type
_entity.pdbx_description
1 polymer ?
#
loop_
_entity_poly.entity_id
_entity_poly.type
_entity_poly.pdbx_seq_one_letter_code
_entity_poly.pdbx_strand_id
1 'polypeptide(L)'
;MGNEVALVIVAIVGVLGTLGGAVIGPLFQRKHEQWKARRADEQLLRDKAQELFDELDRLTIGSHSSMISTMQRVGSEESEVQPVPDLGKIRAITTVYFPTCQGAVVRFENAVREQGIETTNQMRKMMNDGDLGANAIKAMTISLVTQHQAISRDLVVELRKELNAIVPRIKQ
;
A
#
# COMPACT_ATOMS: atom_id res chain seq x y z
N MET A 1 39.41 -25.58 -61.11
CA MET A 1 38.37 -24.53 -60.94
C MET A 1 37.28 -24.87 -59.90
N GLY A 2 37.18 -26.09 -59.36
CA GLY A 2 36.13 -26.43 -58.36
C GLY A 2 36.38 -25.95 -56.92
N ASN A 3 37.63 -25.64 -56.54
CA ASN A 3 38.00 -25.32 -55.16
C ASN A 3 37.76 -23.85 -54.77
N GLU A 4 37.84 -22.93 -55.73
CA GLU A 4 37.67 -21.49 -55.48
C GLU A 4 36.20 -21.12 -55.26
N VAL A 5 35.28 -21.76 -55.99
CA VAL A 5 33.83 -21.53 -55.86
C VAL A 5 33.31 -21.99 -54.50
N ALA A 6 33.81 -23.12 -53.97
CA ALA A 6 33.45 -23.62 -52.65
C ALA A 6 33.90 -22.67 -51.53
N LEU A 7 35.11 -22.10 -51.65
CA LEU A 7 35.66 -21.14 -50.69
C LEU A 7 34.88 -19.81 -50.68
N VAL A 8 34.47 -19.32 -51.85
CA VAL A 8 33.65 -18.10 -51.97
C VAL A 8 32.26 -18.29 -51.36
N ILE A 9 31.62 -19.45 -51.57
CA ILE A 9 30.30 -19.74 -50.99
C ILE A 9 30.38 -19.82 -49.46
N VAL A 10 31.40 -20.48 -48.91
CA VAL A 10 31.61 -20.56 -47.44
C VAL A 10 31.89 -19.18 -46.84
N ALA A 11 32.68 -18.35 -47.53
CA ALA A 11 32.96 -16.98 -47.10
C ALA A 11 31.69 -16.10 -47.07
N ILE A 12 30.83 -16.20 -48.09
CA ILE A 12 29.57 -15.43 -48.16
C ILE A 12 28.60 -15.88 -47.06
N VAL A 13 28.44 -17.19 -46.84
CA VAL A 13 27.58 -17.71 -45.77
C VAL A 13 28.11 -17.33 -44.38
N GLY A 14 29.43 -17.36 -44.19
CA GLY A 14 30.08 -16.92 -42.95
C GLY A 14 29.89 -15.42 -42.67
N VAL A 15 30.02 -14.57 -43.70
CA VAL A 15 29.82 -13.11 -43.59
C VAL A 15 28.35 -12.76 -43.37
N LEU A 16 27.42 -13.43 -44.05
CA LEU A 16 25.97 -13.21 -43.84
C LEU A 16 25.52 -13.71 -42.47
N GLY A 17 26.07 -14.83 -41.98
CA GLY A 17 25.80 -15.36 -40.65
C GLY A 17 26.35 -14.46 -39.53
N THR A 18 27.56 -13.93 -39.70
CA THR A 18 28.16 -13.00 -38.72
C THR A 18 27.49 -11.62 -38.74
N LEU A 19 27.11 -11.09 -39.90
CA LEU A 19 26.32 -9.85 -39.99
C LEU A 19 24.91 -10.03 -39.43
N GLY A 20 24.25 -11.15 -39.71
CA GLY A 20 22.94 -11.49 -39.11
C GLY A 20 23.02 -11.61 -37.59
N GLY A 21 24.05 -12.30 -37.06
CA GLY A 21 24.30 -12.40 -35.62
C GLY A 21 24.64 -11.06 -34.96
N ALA A 22 25.41 -10.21 -35.62
CA ALA A 22 25.80 -8.89 -35.13
C ALA A 22 24.64 -7.89 -35.07
N VAL A 23 23.61 -8.04 -35.90
CA VAL A 23 22.42 -7.17 -35.89
C VAL A 23 21.31 -7.73 -34.99
N ILE A 24 21.10 -9.05 -35.00
CA ILE A 24 20.00 -9.69 -34.26
C ILE A 24 20.37 -9.86 -32.78
N GLY A 25 21.62 -10.17 -32.45
CA GLY A 25 22.10 -10.37 -31.07
C GLY A 25 21.83 -9.16 -30.15
N PRO A 26 22.24 -7.93 -30.53
CA PRO A 26 21.99 -6.75 -29.72
C PRO A 26 20.50 -6.40 -29.57
N LEU A 27 19.68 -6.67 -30.58
CA LEU A 27 18.22 -6.46 -30.52
C LEU A 27 17.54 -7.45 -29.57
N PHE A 28 17.96 -8.72 -29.58
CA PHE A 28 17.47 -9.72 -28.63
C PHE A 28 17.96 -9.44 -27.20
N GLN A 29 19.23 -9.03 -27.02
CA GLN A 29 19.73 -8.61 -25.71
C GLN A 29 18.93 -7.43 -25.15
N ARG A 30 18.72 -6.37 -25.95
CA ARG A 30 17.91 -5.22 -25.52
C ARG A 30 16.47 -5.60 -25.16
N LYS A 31 15.82 -6.44 -25.98
CA LYS A 31 14.47 -6.93 -25.67
C LYS A 31 14.44 -7.78 -24.41
N HIS A 32 15.44 -8.63 -24.20
CA HIS A 32 15.55 -9.49 -23.04
C HIS A 32 15.85 -8.71 -21.76
N GLU A 33 16.68 -7.68 -21.83
CA GLU A 33 16.93 -6.74 -20.73
C GLU A 33 15.68 -5.93 -20.40
N GLN A 34 14.98 -5.39 -21.39
CA GLN A 34 13.70 -4.70 -21.18
C GLN A 34 12.66 -5.61 -20.54
N TRP A 35 12.61 -6.88 -20.95
CA TRP A 35 11.69 -7.85 -20.39
C TRP A 35 12.05 -8.25 -18.95
N LYS A 36 13.35 -8.41 -18.65
CA LYS A 36 13.83 -8.61 -17.28
C LYS A 36 13.53 -7.41 -16.40
N ALA A 37 13.75 -6.19 -16.89
CA ALA A 37 13.45 -4.96 -16.18
C ALA A 37 11.94 -4.85 -15.88
N ARG A 38 11.09 -5.09 -16.89
CA ARG A 38 9.62 -5.13 -16.68
C ARG A 38 9.20 -6.14 -15.63
N ARG A 39 9.77 -7.35 -15.63
CA ARG A 39 9.47 -8.35 -14.59
C ARG A 39 9.94 -7.92 -13.21
N ALA A 40 11.11 -7.29 -13.12
CA ALA A 40 11.63 -6.76 -11.86
C ALA A 40 10.74 -5.62 -11.32
N ASP A 41 10.26 -4.73 -12.21
CA ASP A 41 9.34 -3.66 -11.84
C ASP A 41 7.97 -4.21 -11.40
N GLU A 42 7.42 -5.19 -12.13
CA GLU A 42 6.18 -5.87 -11.75
C GLU A 42 6.32 -6.60 -10.40
N GLN A 43 7.47 -7.23 -10.15
CA GLN A 43 7.76 -7.88 -8.87
C GLN A 43 7.88 -6.86 -7.74
N LEU A 44 8.58 -5.75 -7.97
CA LEU A 44 8.72 -4.67 -7.00
C LEU A 44 7.36 -4.06 -6.63
N LEU A 45 6.48 -3.84 -7.61
CA LEU A 45 5.11 -3.37 -7.35
C LEU A 45 4.32 -4.36 -6.51
N ARG A 46 4.49 -5.67 -6.73
CA ARG A 46 3.83 -6.69 -5.90
C ARG A 46 4.37 -6.70 -4.47
N ASP A 47 5.69 -6.64 -4.30
CA ASP A 47 6.32 -6.62 -2.98
C ASP A 47 5.88 -5.38 -2.20
N LYS A 48 5.76 -4.21 -2.86
CA LYS A 48 5.28 -2.97 -2.23
C LYS A 48 3.77 -2.98 -1.96
N ALA A 49 2.98 -3.67 -2.77
CA ALA A 49 1.57 -3.89 -2.48
C ALA A 49 1.40 -4.78 -1.25
N GLN A 50 2.21 -5.84 -1.12
CA GLN A 50 2.23 -6.69 0.07
C GLN A 50 2.62 -5.90 1.32
N GLU A 51 3.69 -5.11 1.24
CA GLU A 51 4.12 -4.24 2.34
C GLU A 51 3.00 -3.27 2.77
N LEU A 52 2.26 -2.71 1.81
CA LEU A 52 1.11 -1.84 2.09
C LEU A 52 -0.03 -2.61 2.76
N PHE A 53 -0.34 -3.84 2.32
CA PHE A 53 -1.34 -4.67 2.99
C PHE A 53 -0.96 -5.04 4.41
N ASP A 54 0.30 -5.37 4.66
CA ASP A 54 0.79 -5.71 6.00
C ASP A 54 0.66 -4.51 6.95
N GLU A 55 0.95 -3.28 6.49
CA GLU A 55 0.75 -2.08 7.31
C GLU A 55 -0.73 -1.75 7.53
N LEU A 56 -1.59 -1.98 6.54
CA LEU A 56 -3.04 -1.83 6.70
C LEU A 56 -3.63 -2.85 7.69
N ASP A 57 -3.15 -4.08 7.65
CA ASP A 57 -3.55 -5.13 8.58
C ASP A 57 -3.05 -4.82 9.99
N ARG A 58 -1.82 -4.28 10.15
CA ARG A 58 -1.34 -3.75 11.45
C ARG A 58 -2.20 -2.61 11.98
N LEU A 59 -2.62 -1.68 11.12
CA LEU A 59 -3.50 -0.59 11.51
C LEU A 59 -4.87 -1.11 11.98
N THR A 60 -5.41 -2.12 11.29
CA THR A 60 -6.67 -2.77 11.65
C THR A 60 -6.55 -3.54 12.98
N ILE A 61 -5.49 -4.34 13.13
CA ILE A 61 -5.22 -5.11 14.36
C ILE A 61 -4.99 -4.17 15.54
N GLY A 62 -4.20 -3.10 15.36
CA GLY A 62 -3.98 -2.07 16.38
C GLY A 62 -5.26 -1.35 16.77
N SER A 63 -6.15 -1.07 15.81
CA SER A 63 -7.47 -0.49 16.07
C SER A 63 -8.39 -1.48 16.81
N HIS A 64 -8.32 -2.78 16.52
CA HIS A 64 -9.06 -3.83 17.20
C HIS A 64 -8.54 -4.08 18.63
N SER A 65 -7.23 -4.16 18.83
CA SER A 65 -6.63 -4.31 20.16
C SER A 65 -6.92 -3.09 21.02
N SER A 66 -6.82 -1.89 20.43
CA SER A 66 -7.18 -0.64 21.10
C SER A 66 -8.64 -0.70 21.58
N MET A 67 -9.59 -1.09 20.73
CA MET A 67 -11.01 -1.23 21.12
C MET A 67 -11.26 -2.22 22.25
N ILE A 68 -10.71 -3.44 22.15
CA ILE A 68 -10.87 -4.45 23.20
C ILE A 68 -10.24 -3.94 24.49
N SER A 69 -9.06 -3.33 24.41
CA SER A 69 -8.39 -2.76 25.57
C SER A 69 -9.20 -1.62 26.18
N THR A 70 -9.75 -0.70 25.37
CA THR A 70 -10.60 0.40 25.85
C THR A 70 -11.85 -0.16 26.53
N MET A 71 -12.53 -1.14 25.92
CA MET A 71 -13.72 -1.77 26.52
C MET A 71 -13.40 -2.49 27.84
N GLN A 72 -12.24 -3.15 27.96
CA GLN A 72 -11.79 -3.78 29.20
C GLN A 72 -11.31 -2.77 30.25
N ARG A 73 -10.66 -1.68 29.83
CA ARG A 73 -10.07 -0.62 30.67
C ARG A 73 -11.08 0.43 31.14
N VAL A 74 -12.26 0.47 30.54
CA VAL A 74 -13.43 1.22 31.03
C VAL A 74 -13.82 0.80 32.47
N GLY A 75 -13.24 -0.27 33.02
CA GLY A 75 -13.35 -0.66 34.43
C GLY A 75 -12.04 -0.77 35.24
N SER A 76 -10.86 -0.46 34.71
CA SER A 76 -9.56 -0.63 35.40
C SER A 76 -8.64 0.59 35.29
N GLU A 77 -7.96 0.96 36.37
CA GLU A 77 -7.17 2.20 36.52
C GLU A 77 -5.81 2.20 35.79
N GLU A 78 -5.46 1.18 35.02
CA GLU A 78 -4.14 1.10 34.37
C GLU A 78 -4.10 1.78 32.99
N SER A 79 -3.41 2.93 32.95
CA SER A 79 -3.15 3.74 31.77
C SER A 79 -1.80 3.44 31.13
N GLU A 80 -1.76 2.52 30.18
CA GLU A 80 -0.76 2.55 29.10
C GLU A 80 -1.45 2.75 27.76
N VAL A 81 -1.36 3.97 27.24
CA VAL A 81 -1.92 4.35 25.94
C VAL A 81 -1.13 3.63 24.85
N GLN A 82 -1.78 2.73 24.10
CA GLN A 82 -1.13 2.16 22.91
C GLN A 82 -0.92 3.27 21.87
N PRO A 83 0.25 3.34 21.22
CA PRO A 83 0.55 4.39 20.26
C PRO A 83 -0.40 4.33 19.07
N VAL A 84 -0.83 5.51 18.61
CA VAL A 84 -1.61 5.67 17.38
C VAL A 84 -0.82 5.06 16.21
N PRO A 85 -1.46 4.31 15.30
CA PRO A 85 -0.79 3.74 14.14
C PRO A 85 -0.11 4.82 13.29
N ASP A 86 1.18 4.61 12.97
CA ASP A 86 1.94 5.53 12.13
C ASP A 86 1.49 5.45 10.67
N LEU A 87 0.77 6.48 10.22
CA LEU A 87 0.32 6.63 8.83
C LEU A 87 1.45 7.01 7.87
N GLY A 88 2.61 7.43 8.38
CA GLY A 88 3.74 7.89 7.58
C GLY A 88 4.21 6.85 6.57
N LYS A 89 4.21 5.57 6.98
CA LYS A 89 4.61 4.47 6.11
C LYS A 89 3.59 4.16 5.01
N ILE A 90 2.30 4.14 5.34
CA ILE A 90 1.20 3.98 4.37
C ILE A 90 1.26 5.10 3.34
N ARG A 91 1.43 6.34 3.79
CA ARG A 91 1.56 7.51 2.93
C ARG A 91 2.78 7.46 2.02
N ALA A 92 3.94 7.04 2.54
CA ALA A 92 5.16 6.91 1.76
C ALA A 92 5.01 5.87 0.65
N ILE A 93 4.50 4.68 0.96
CA ILE A 93 4.33 3.60 -0.03
C ILE A 93 3.32 4.01 -1.11
N THR A 94 2.16 4.55 -0.70
CA THR A 94 1.13 4.99 -1.64
C THR A 94 1.63 6.12 -2.54
N THR A 95 2.33 7.12 -2.00
CA THR A 95 2.83 8.26 -2.81
C THR A 95 3.86 7.82 -3.86
N VAL A 96 4.76 6.91 -3.50
CA VAL A 96 5.88 6.51 -4.38
C VAL A 96 5.47 5.45 -5.39
N TYR A 97 4.70 4.44 -4.97
CA TYR A 97 4.45 3.25 -5.79
C TYR A 97 3.01 3.17 -6.32
N PHE A 98 2.05 3.81 -5.65
CA PHE A 98 0.62 3.74 -6.00
C PHE A 98 -0.04 5.12 -5.93
N PRO A 99 0.43 6.12 -6.69
CA PRO A 99 -0.02 7.51 -6.55
C PRO A 99 -1.53 7.68 -6.81
N THR A 100 -2.13 6.82 -7.63
CA THR A 100 -3.58 6.78 -7.84
C THR A 100 -4.36 6.45 -6.56
N CYS A 101 -3.72 5.75 -5.60
CA CYS A 101 -4.29 5.39 -4.31
C CYS A 101 -4.23 6.51 -3.26
N GLN A 102 -3.54 7.62 -3.58
CA GLN A 102 -3.37 8.74 -2.65
C GLN A 102 -4.70 9.40 -2.27
N GLY A 103 -5.70 9.35 -3.16
CA GLY A 103 -7.04 9.86 -2.88
C GLY A 103 -7.71 9.18 -1.69
N ALA A 104 -7.55 7.86 -1.56
CA ALA A 104 -8.09 7.10 -0.43
C ALA A 104 -7.44 7.50 0.90
N VAL A 105 -6.12 7.69 0.90
CA VAL A 105 -5.36 8.13 2.08
C VAL A 105 -5.80 9.54 2.52
N VAL A 106 -5.96 10.47 1.58
CA VAL A 106 -6.40 11.84 1.89
C VAL A 106 -7.84 11.85 2.43
N ARG A 107 -8.74 11.03 1.87
CA ARG A 107 -10.12 10.88 2.40
C ARG A 107 -10.10 10.39 3.84
N PHE A 108 -9.28 9.37 4.13
CA PHE A 108 -9.10 8.86 5.48
C PHE A 108 -8.57 9.93 6.45
N GLU A 109 -7.51 10.65 6.08
CA GLU A 109 -6.95 11.74 6.90
C GLU A 109 -8.01 12.82 7.20
N ASN A 110 -8.83 13.18 6.21
CA ASN A 110 -9.91 14.13 6.40
C ASN A 110 -11.00 13.61 7.34
N ALA A 111 -11.42 12.35 7.18
CA ALA A 111 -12.43 11.73 8.05
C ALA A 111 -11.95 11.65 9.50
N VAL A 112 -10.70 11.25 9.73
CA VAL A 112 -10.09 11.24 11.08
C VAL A 112 -10.01 12.65 11.66
N ARG A 113 -9.66 13.65 10.84
CA ARG A 113 -9.62 15.06 11.28
C ARG A 113 -11.00 15.58 11.66
N GLU A 114 -12.02 15.32 10.86
CA GLU A 114 -13.41 15.69 11.14
C GLU A 114 -13.91 15.05 12.43
N GLN A 115 -13.64 13.75 12.61
CA GLN A 115 -13.93 13.02 13.83
C GLN A 115 -13.25 13.67 15.06
N GLY A 116 -11.98 14.05 14.94
CA GLY A 116 -11.24 14.73 16.01
C GLY A 116 -11.86 16.08 16.39
N ILE A 117 -12.29 16.86 15.39
CA ILE A 117 -12.97 18.14 15.61
C ILE A 117 -14.32 17.92 16.31
N GLU A 118 -15.11 16.96 15.83
CA GLU A 118 -16.43 16.65 16.40
C GLU A 118 -16.31 16.18 17.85
N THR A 119 -15.37 15.27 18.13
CA THR A 119 -15.09 14.80 19.50
C THR A 119 -14.70 15.96 20.41
N THR A 120 -13.79 16.84 19.95
CA THR A 120 -13.35 17.99 20.75
C THR A 120 -14.51 18.94 21.04
N ASN A 121 -15.39 19.17 20.07
CA ASN A 121 -16.59 20.00 20.25
C ASN A 121 -17.59 19.36 21.22
N GLN A 122 -17.81 18.05 21.16
CA GLN A 122 -18.66 17.32 22.09
C GLN A 122 -18.10 17.35 23.51
N MET A 123 -16.80 17.09 23.68
CA MET A 123 -16.11 17.24 24.97
C MET A 123 -16.27 18.64 25.55
N ARG A 124 -16.07 19.69 24.74
CA ARG A 124 -16.22 21.08 25.20
C ARG A 124 -17.65 21.40 25.64
N LYS A 125 -18.67 20.87 24.94
CA LYS A 125 -20.08 21.02 25.35
C LYS A 125 -20.33 20.32 26.69
N MET A 126 -19.93 19.06 26.82
CA MET A 126 -20.07 18.30 28.07
C MET A 126 -19.34 18.95 29.25
N MET A 127 -18.17 19.57 29.01
CA MET A 127 -17.47 20.38 30.02
C MET A 127 -18.28 21.59 30.48
N ASN A 128 -18.87 22.32 29.54
CA ASN A 128 -19.65 23.52 29.83
C ASN A 128 -20.99 23.20 30.50
N ASP A 129 -21.58 22.05 30.18
CA ASP A 129 -22.86 21.59 30.71
C ASP A 129 -22.74 20.91 32.08
N GLY A 130 -21.51 20.70 32.58
CA GLY A 130 -21.23 20.07 33.87
C GLY A 130 -21.46 18.55 33.89
N ASP A 131 -21.70 17.92 32.74
CA ASP A 131 -22.12 16.52 32.59
C ASP A 131 -20.93 15.56 32.38
N LEU A 132 -19.73 15.95 32.81
CA LEU A 132 -18.52 15.12 32.76
C LEU A 132 -18.48 14.08 33.89
N GLY A 133 -19.49 13.20 33.90
CA GLY A 133 -19.45 11.96 34.68
C GLY A 133 -18.52 10.93 34.03
N ALA A 134 -18.02 9.98 34.83
CA ALA A 134 -17.22 8.86 34.33
C ALA A 134 -17.93 8.08 33.20
N ASN A 135 -19.26 7.99 33.22
CA ASN A 135 -20.05 7.31 32.19
C ASN A 135 -20.07 8.06 30.84
N ALA A 136 -20.08 9.40 30.87
CA ALA A 136 -20.04 10.22 29.65
C ALA A 136 -18.68 10.09 28.95
N ILE A 137 -17.59 10.10 29.73
CA ILE A 137 -16.24 9.86 29.23
C ILE A 137 -16.14 8.46 28.60
N LYS A 138 -16.65 7.43 29.28
CA LYS A 138 -16.67 6.05 28.75
C LYS A 138 -17.43 5.94 27.43
N ALA A 139 -18.62 6.54 27.35
CA ALA A 139 -19.44 6.54 26.14
C ALA A 139 -18.73 7.24 24.96
N MET A 140 -18.08 8.39 25.21
CA MET A 140 -17.27 9.08 24.20
C MET A 140 -16.11 8.23 23.71
N THR A 141 -15.37 7.59 24.61
CA THR A 141 -14.23 6.76 24.19
C THR A 141 -14.68 5.58 23.35
N ILE A 142 -15.78 4.91 23.73
CA ILE A 142 -16.36 3.82 22.91
C ILE A 142 -16.76 4.35 21.53
N SER A 143 -17.49 5.47 21.48
CA SER A 143 -17.93 6.08 20.22
C SER A 143 -16.76 6.44 19.31
N LEU A 144 -15.72 7.07 19.86
CA LEU A 144 -14.51 7.47 19.13
C LEU A 144 -13.78 6.26 18.54
N VAL A 145 -13.62 5.20 19.33
CA VAL A 145 -12.95 4.00 18.84
C VAL A 145 -13.78 3.29 17.77
N THR A 146 -15.10 3.18 17.94
CA THR A 146 -15.98 2.56 16.93
C THR A 146 -15.97 3.34 15.61
N GLN A 147 -16.06 4.66 15.67
CA GLN A 147 -16.00 5.52 14.49
C GLN A 147 -14.61 5.44 13.81
N HIS A 148 -13.53 5.45 14.59
CA HIS A 148 -12.19 5.32 14.05
C HIS A 148 -11.98 3.97 13.35
N GLN A 149 -12.51 2.88 13.90
CA GLN A 149 -12.50 1.58 13.23
C GLN A 149 -13.28 1.57 11.93
N ALA A 150 -14.45 2.20 11.88
CA ALA A 150 -15.23 2.28 10.65
C ALA A 150 -14.44 3.00 9.55
N ILE A 151 -13.85 4.15 9.88
CA ILE A 151 -13.01 4.94 8.96
C ILE A 151 -11.78 4.14 8.49
N SER A 152 -11.11 3.45 9.40
CA SER A 152 -9.96 2.59 9.09
C SER A 152 -10.35 1.41 8.19
N ARG A 153 -11.50 0.78 8.43
CA ARG A 153 -12.00 -0.31 7.59
C ARG A 153 -12.31 0.17 6.17
N ASP A 154 -12.92 1.35 6.04
CA ASP A 154 -13.24 1.94 4.74
C ASP A 154 -11.97 2.22 3.93
N LEU A 155 -10.92 2.75 4.57
CA LEU A 155 -9.59 2.91 3.94
C LEU A 155 -9.05 1.58 3.42
N VAL A 156 -9.10 0.51 4.22
CA VAL A 156 -8.57 -0.81 3.83
C VAL A 156 -9.35 -1.37 2.64
N VAL A 157 -10.67 -1.28 2.65
CA VAL A 157 -11.53 -1.75 1.55
C VAL A 157 -11.24 -0.98 0.27
N GLU A 158 -11.12 0.34 0.38
CA GLU A 158 -10.88 1.21 -0.77
C GLU A 158 -9.48 1.00 -1.36
N LEU A 159 -8.44 0.97 -0.53
CA LEU A 159 -7.07 0.67 -0.97
C LEU A 159 -6.95 -0.73 -1.57
N ARG A 160 -7.58 -1.75 -0.98
CA ARG A 160 -7.61 -3.11 -1.57
C ARG A 160 -8.28 -3.09 -2.94
N LYS A 161 -9.37 -2.33 -3.12
CA LYS A 161 -10.07 -2.21 -4.41
C LYS A 161 -9.19 -1.52 -5.46
N GLU A 162 -8.56 -0.40 -5.11
CA GLU A 162 -7.72 0.37 -6.03
C GLU A 162 -6.43 -0.38 -6.39
N LEU A 163 -5.75 -1.00 -5.41
CA LEU A 163 -4.57 -1.83 -5.65
C LEU A 163 -4.86 -3.02 -6.56
N ASN A 164 -6.00 -3.69 -6.38
CA ASN A 164 -6.40 -4.82 -7.24
C ASN A 164 -6.63 -4.41 -8.71
N ALA A 165 -6.87 -3.13 -8.99
CA ALA A 165 -6.99 -2.62 -10.35
C ALA A 165 -5.62 -2.31 -11.00
N ILE A 166 -4.57 -2.11 -10.19
CA ILE A 166 -3.26 -1.63 -10.64
C ILE A 166 -2.21 -2.75 -10.62
N VAL A 167 -2.23 -3.59 -9.58
CA VAL A 167 -1.23 -4.64 -9.39
C VAL A 167 -1.49 -5.77 -10.40
N PRO A 168 -0.51 -6.12 -11.26
CA PRO A 168 -0.68 -7.17 -12.25
C PRO A 168 -0.99 -8.50 -11.58
N ARG A 169 -2.18 -9.06 -11.84
CA ARG A 169 -2.56 -10.39 -11.34
C ARG A 169 -1.54 -11.43 -11.81
N ILE A 170 -1.10 -12.30 -10.90
CA ILE A 170 -0.37 -13.50 -11.28
C ILE A 170 -1.35 -14.34 -12.10
N LYS A 171 -1.10 -14.49 -13.41
CA LYS A 171 -1.69 -15.61 -14.15
C LYS A 171 -1.08 -16.86 -13.50
N GLN A 172 -1.85 -17.50 -12.63
CA GLN A 172 -1.56 -18.86 -12.18
C GLN A 172 -1.62 -19.79 -13.39
#